data_AF-A0A818IZC8-F1
#
_entry.id   AF-A0A818IZC8-F1
#
_cell.length_a   1.000
_cell.length_b   1.000
_cell.length_c   1.000
_cell.angle_alpha   90.00
_cell.angle_beta   90.00
_cell.angle_gamma   90.00
#
_symmetry.space_group_name_H-M   'P 1'
#
loop_
_entity.id
_entity.type
_entity.pdbx_description
1 polymer ?
#
loop_
_entity_poly.entity_id
_entity_poly.type
_entity_poly.pdbx_seq_one_letter_code
_entity_poly.pdbx_strand_id
1 'polypeptide(L)'
;MLEKLLPRHLQLIQQINAHHLDLVQQKWPDDGDHHRRMSIIEDQVVNMGYLSIVDSHAVNGIAELHSSLLKSTLFKDFYGLSPEKFQNKTNGKTPRRWLLLCNPELSDLIASKIGEKWITDLSQWRNFVNDEQFVRDVQRIKLAAPDYLQAKLIIKLICNVGRIVNHDSQIGDRIKVILLENYRVSLAEKMIPVADLSEQISLVGLETSDTCNMKMMLNRALTIGTLDGANIEMDEEVGRGNIIIFGMPVTDVDALKEKGYNSREFYEHEPELKRALDQIRGGYFSPEDPNLFAEIVKSRLGSNGQKYCEKKESCFQNQLVMWIFGYGSLVWKPDFRYISRQEGHVKGFIRRFWQLSEDHRGLPGKPGRVVTLISTGNQCDCVYGVAYEISNADEVSVRHVLDVREKDGYTIIETNFYPKDVEQKDMTCYTYMAHRENPFWGGDAPLDQIAEQIAHAYGPSGTNHEYLFKLAEAIRTITSAHDEHLFTLDQLVKTILTQDEQK
;
A
#
# COMPACT_ATOMS: atom_id res chain seq x y z
N MET A 1 38.68 -16.39 -10.63
CA MET A 1 39.04 -14.99 -10.97
C MET A 1 39.79 -14.31 -9.83
N LEU A 2 39.16 -14.14 -8.65
CA LEU A 2 39.78 -13.55 -7.44
C LEU A 2 41.10 -14.22 -7.04
N GLU A 3 41.20 -15.55 -7.13
CA GLU A 3 42.44 -16.28 -6.83
C GLU A 3 43.64 -15.85 -7.69
N LYS A 4 43.39 -15.51 -8.97
CA LYS A 4 44.44 -15.11 -9.90
C LYS A 4 44.79 -13.63 -9.78
N LEU A 5 43.79 -12.77 -9.56
CA LEU A 5 43.96 -11.32 -9.53
C LEU A 5 44.32 -10.77 -8.14
N LEU A 6 43.71 -11.33 -7.09
CA LEU A 6 43.82 -10.87 -5.71
C LEU A 6 44.01 -12.06 -4.73
N PRO A 7 45.07 -12.89 -4.92
CA PRO A 7 45.27 -14.11 -4.14
C PRO A 7 45.30 -13.85 -2.63
N ARG A 8 45.93 -12.75 -2.20
CA ARG A 8 45.98 -12.38 -0.79
C ARG A 8 44.61 -11.99 -0.23
N HIS A 9 43.78 -11.30 -1.00
CA HIS A 9 42.44 -10.92 -0.56
C HIS A 9 41.54 -12.15 -0.46
N LEU A 10 41.68 -13.12 -1.38
CA LEU A 10 40.96 -14.38 -1.27
C LEU A 10 41.31 -15.13 0.02
N GLN A 11 42.59 -15.19 0.39
CA GLN A 11 43.01 -15.79 1.67
C GLN A 11 42.39 -15.07 2.88
N LEU A 12 42.33 -13.73 2.85
CA LEU A 12 41.69 -12.96 3.92
C LEU A 12 40.19 -13.21 3.98
N ILE A 13 39.50 -13.26 2.84
CA ILE A 13 38.06 -13.58 2.77
C ILE A 13 37.80 -14.99 3.31
N GLN A 14 38.66 -15.96 3.01
CA GLN A 14 38.57 -17.32 3.56
C GLN A 14 38.76 -17.33 5.09
N GLN A 15 39.69 -16.55 5.62
CA GLN A 15 39.89 -16.40 7.07
C GLN A 15 38.69 -15.71 7.74
N ILE A 16 38.15 -14.65 7.15
CA ILE A 16 36.94 -13.97 7.62
C ILE A 16 35.76 -14.95 7.62
N ASN A 17 35.60 -15.75 6.56
CA ASN A 17 34.54 -16.75 6.49
C ASN A 17 34.67 -17.80 7.59
N ALA A 18 35.88 -18.32 7.83
CA ALA A 18 36.12 -19.29 8.89
C ALA A 18 35.75 -18.73 10.28
N HIS A 19 36.26 -17.55 10.63
CA HIS A 19 35.93 -16.90 11.90
C HIS A 19 34.43 -16.58 12.03
N HIS A 20 33.79 -16.16 10.95
CA HIS A 20 32.35 -15.91 10.95
C HIS A 20 31.54 -17.19 11.21
N LEU A 21 31.90 -18.28 10.54
CA LEU A 21 31.23 -19.57 10.69
C LEU A 21 31.44 -20.17 12.08
N ASP A 22 32.58 -19.93 12.73
CA ASP A 22 32.77 -20.29 14.14
C ASP A 22 31.75 -19.56 15.05
N LEU A 23 31.46 -18.29 14.78
CA LEU A 23 30.45 -17.52 15.53
C LEU A 23 29.02 -18.02 15.25
N VAL A 24 28.72 -18.38 14.00
CA VAL A 24 27.43 -19.00 13.62
C VAL A 24 27.25 -20.33 14.36
N GLN A 25 28.27 -21.18 14.36
CA GLN A 25 28.27 -22.47 15.05
C GLN A 25 28.12 -22.32 16.57
N GLN A 26 28.73 -21.29 17.17
CA GLN A 26 28.55 -21.01 18.60
C GLN A 26 27.12 -20.59 18.94
N LYS A 27 26.46 -19.83 18.06
CA LYS A 27 25.09 -19.36 18.27
C LYS A 27 24.04 -20.44 17.97
N TRP A 28 24.29 -21.28 16.98
CA TRP A 28 23.42 -22.38 16.56
C TRP A 28 24.20 -23.69 16.43
N PRO A 29 24.48 -24.38 17.56
CA PRO A 29 25.36 -25.56 17.59
C PRO A 29 24.82 -26.78 16.84
N ASP A 30 23.49 -26.94 16.77
CA ASP A 30 22.82 -28.13 16.25
C ASP A 30 22.13 -27.89 14.89
N ASP A 31 22.36 -26.73 14.26
CA ASP A 31 21.70 -26.34 13.01
C ASP A 31 22.73 -26.13 11.88
N GLY A 32 23.02 -27.22 11.18
CA GLY A 32 23.94 -27.23 10.04
C GLY A 32 23.43 -26.42 8.83
N ASP A 33 22.14 -26.09 8.78
CA ASP A 33 21.58 -25.30 7.67
C ASP A 33 21.98 -23.83 7.78
N HIS A 34 22.08 -23.26 8.99
CA HIS A 34 22.57 -21.88 9.18
C HIS A 34 24.04 -21.74 8.75
N HIS A 35 24.87 -22.73 9.05
CA HIS A 35 26.28 -22.74 8.65
C HIS A 35 26.43 -22.71 7.12
N ARG A 36 25.51 -23.34 6.38
CA ARG A 36 25.48 -23.27 4.91
C ARG A 36 24.92 -21.93 4.42
N ARG A 37 23.74 -21.51 4.90
CA ARG A 37 23.04 -20.31 4.42
C ARG A 37 23.77 -18.99 4.70
N MET A 38 24.65 -18.97 5.71
CA MET A 38 25.39 -17.78 6.13
C MET A 38 26.86 -17.77 5.67
N SER A 39 27.31 -18.78 4.91
CA SER A 39 28.69 -18.78 4.39
C SER A 39 28.91 -17.66 3.37
N ILE A 40 30.00 -16.90 3.55
CA ILE A 40 30.45 -15.89 2.58
C ILE A 40 30.90 -16.54 1.27
N ILE A 41 31.34 -17.79 1.32
CA ILE A 41 31.84 -18.55 0.17
C ILE A 41 30.93 -19.77 -0.04
N GLU A 42 30.30 -19.83 -1.21
CA GLU A 42 29.50 -20.98 -1.66
C GLU A 42 29.93 -21.36 -3.07
N ASP A 43 30.19 -22.65 -3.33
CA ASP A 43 30.56 -23.17 -4.65
C ASP A 43 31.67 -22.40 -5.39
N GLN A 44 32.71 -21.97 -4.66
CA GLN A 44 33.83 -21.14 -5.14
C GLN A 44 33.44 -19.72 -5.61
N VAL A 45 32.23 -19.27 -5.28
CA VAL A 45 31.76 -17.90 -5.48
C VAL A 45 31.80 -17.17 -4.13
N VAL A 46 32.31 -15.93 -4.15
CA VAL A 46 32.30 -15.05 -2.98
C VAL A 46 31.03 -14.20 -3.02
N ASN A 47 30.19 -14.31 -2.00
CA ASN A 47 29.04 -13.43 -1.81
C ASN A 47 29.50 -12.11 -1.18
N MET A 48 29.71 -11.11 -2.03
CA MET A 48 30.16 -9.78 -1.60
C MET A 48 29.16 -9.06 -0.69
N GLY A 49 27.86 -9.38 -0.80
CA GLY A 49 26.83 -8.86 0.11
C GLY A 49 27.03 -9.38 1.52
N TYR A 50 27.26 -10.69 1.68
CA TYR A 50 27.49 -11.31 2.98
C TYR A 50 28.81 -10.85 3.59
N LEU A 51 29.87 -10.79 2.79
CA LEU A 51 31.15 -10.23 3.24
C LEU A 51 30.99 -8.81 3.79
N SER A 52 30.23 -7.97 3.09
CA SER A 52 29.99 -6.59 3.51
C SER A 52 29.21 -6.52 4.83
N ILE A 53 28.25 -7.42 5.07
CA ILE A 53 27.48 -7.48 6.31
C ILE A 53 28.36 -7.92 7.48
N VAL A 54 29.14 -8.98 7.28
CA VAL A 54 30.01 -9.57 8.30
C VAL A 54 31.04 -8.55 8.78
N ASP A 55 31.70 -7.86 7.85
CA ASP A 55 32.82 -6.96 8.14
C ASP A 55 32.39 -5.52 8.48
N SER A 56 31.09 -5.21 8.39
CA SER A 56 30.57 -3.88 8.76
C SER A 56 30.15 -3.81 10.23
N HIS A 57 30.35 -2.64 10.84
CA HIS A 57 29.78 -2.32 12.16
C HIS A 57 28.31 -1.91 12.07
N ALA A 58 27.81 -1.54 10.88
CA ALA A 58 26.41 -1.22 10.67
C ALA A 58 25.96 -1.44 9.22
N VAL A 59 24.70 -1.84 9.04
CA VAL A 59 24.02 -2.13 7.77
C VAL A 59 22.74 -1.32 7.71
N ASN A 60 22.53 -0.57 6.63
CA ASN A 60 21.39 0.34 6.50
C ASN A 60 20.46 -0.06 5.35
N GLY A 61 19.16 -0.14 5.62
CA GLY A 61 18.15 0.04 4.58
C GLY A 61 17.96 1.53 4.27
N ILE A 62 17.37 1.82 3.11
CA ILE A 62 17.25 3.18 2.56
C ILE A 62 15.80 3.73 2.54
N ALA A 63 14.86 2.95 3.09
CA ALA A 63 13.46 3.25 3.37
C ALA A 63 12.95 2.25 4.42
N GLU A 64 11.88 2.54 5.16
CA GLU A 64 11.43 1.71 6.28
C GLU A 64 10.97 0.30 5.89
N LEU A 65 10.13 0.19 4.85
CA LEU A 65 9.71 -1.11 4.32
C LEU A 65 10.91 -1.92 3.83
N HIS A 66 11.85 -1.28 3.13
CA HIS A 66 13.06 -1.94 2.66
C HIS A 66 13.93 -2.43 3.82
N SER A 67 14.12 -1.61 4.86
CA SER A 67 14.84 -1.99 6.08
C SER A 67 14.18 -3.18 6.77
N SER A 68 12.85 -3.22 6.81
CA SER A 68 12.07 -4.32 7.38
C SER A 68 12.20 -5.60 6.55
N LEU A 69 12.12 -5.51 5.21
CA LEU A 69 12.32 -6.64 4.31
C LEU A 69 13.72 -7.24 4.42
N LEU A 70 14.77 -6.40 4.55
CA LEU A 70 16.13 -6.89 4.78
C LEU A 70 16.23 -7.73 6.06
N LYS A 71 15.56 -7.31 7.14
CA LYS A 71 15.56 -8.01 8.43
C LYS A 71 14.71 -9.28 8.42
N SER A 72 13.58 -9.28 7.71
CA SER A 72 12.61 -10.39 7.75
C SER A 72 12.83 -11.46 6.69
N THR A 73 13.49 -11.12 5.57
CA THR A 73 13.66 -12.00 4.41
C THR A 73 15.14 -12.21 4.08
N LEU A 74 15.75 -11.28 3.35
CA LEU A 74 17.02 -11.47 2.65
C LEU A 74 18.20 -11.73 3.60
N PHE A 75 18.21 -11.08 4.77
CA PHE A 75 19.29 -11.18 5.75
C PHE A 75 18.78 -11.60 7.13
N LYS A 76 17.67 -12.34 7.19
CA LYS A 76 17.05 -12.82 8.43
C LYS A 76 18.04 -13.50 9.36
N ASP A 77 18.85 -14.42 8.83
CA ASP A 77 19.80 -15.20 9.64
C ASP A 77 20.95 -14.29 10.15
N PHE A 78 21.41 -13.34 9.35
CA PHE A 78 22.41 -12.34 9.74
C PHE A 78 21.87 -11.33 10.78
N TYR A 79 20.61 -10.91 10.66
CA TYR A 79 19.92 -10.11 11.67
C TYR A 79 19.75 -10.89 12.97
N GLY A 80 19.43 -12.20 12.86
CA GLY A 80 19.40 -13.11 14.00
C GLY A 80 20.73 -13.16 14.74
N LEU A 81 21.87 -13.10 14.03
CA LEU A 81 23.21 -13.14 14.62
C LEU A 81 23.61 -11.83 15.30
N SER A 82 23.42 -10.69 14.63
CA SER A 82 23.86 -9.36 15.07
C SER A 82 22.78 -8.29 14.80
N PRO A 83 21.66 -8.30 15.55
CA PRO A 83 20.53 -7.40 15.30
C PRO A 83 20.91 -5.92 15.46
N GLU A 84 21.84 -5.60 16.35
CA GLU A 84 22.33 -4.26 16.64
C GLU A 84 22.99 -3.55 15.45
N LYS A 85 23.44 -4.30 14.44
CA LYS A 85 24.06 -3.74 13.23
C LYS A 85 23.02 -3.14 12.28
N PHE A 86 21.77 -3.58 12.31
CA PHE A 86 20.77 -3.24 11.30
C PHE A 86 19.99 -1.97 11.66
N GLN A 87 20.23 -0.91 10.90
CA GLN A 87 19.60 0.41 11.04
C GLN A 87 18.80 0.79 9.79
N ASN A 88 17.92 1.77 9.96
CA ASN A 88 17.28 2.48 8.85
C ASN A 88 17.95 3.84 8.67
N LYS A 89 18.32 4.17 7.43
CA LYS A 89 18.60 5.55 7.04
C LYS A 89 17.93 5.86 5.71
N THR A 90 16.75 6.46 5.75
CA THR A 90 16.07 6.98 4.56
C THR A 90 17.02 7.87 3.74
N ASN A 91 17.14 7.57 2.45
CA ASN A 91 18.13 8.19 1.58
C ASN A 91 17.90 9.70 1.34
N GLY A 92 19.01 10.45 1.32
CA GLY A 92 19.26 11.62 0.47
C GLY A 92 20.53 11.35 -0.37
N LYS A 93 20.49 11.50 -1.70
CA LYS A 93 21.45 10.83 -2.61
C LYS A 93 22.83 11.51 -2.81
N THR A 94 23.83 10.66 -3.12
CA THR A 94 25.09 10.96 -3.86
C THR A 94 25.42 9.90 -4.96
N PRO A 95 26.26 10.19 -5.99
CA PRO A 95 26.15 9.61 -7.34
C PRO A 95 26.98 8.36 -7.74
N ARG A 96 27.83 7.77 -6.89
CA ARG A 96 28.76 6.66 -7.29
C ARG A 96 28.10 5.34 -7.74
N ARG A 97 26.80 5.17 -7.48
CA ARG A 97 26.08 3.90 -7.63
C ARG A 97 25.72 3.53 -9.09
N TRP A 98 25.68 4.51 -10.00
CA TRP A 98 24.93 4.41 -11.27
C TRP A 98 25.69 3.89 -12.49
N LEU A 99 26.93 3.42 -12.35
CA LEU A 99 27.70 2.92 -13.49
C LEU A 99 28.47 1.64 -13.16
N LEU A 100 29.41 1.70 -12.21
CA LEU A 100 30.26 0.56 -11.85
C LEU A 100 29.48 -0.66 -11.33
N LEU A 101 28.45 -0.43 -10.51
CA LEU A 101 27.70 -1.50 -9.85
C LEU A 101 26.47 -1.95 -10.64
N CYS A 102 25.93 -1.09 -11.50
CA CYS A 102 24.66 -1.35 -12.20
C CYS A 102 24.83 -1.94 -13.60
N ASN A 103 26.03 -1.90 -14.18
CA ASN A 103 26.28 -2.48 -15.51
C ASN A 103 27.67 -3.12 -15.58
N PRO A 104 27.84 -4.34 -15.01
CA PRO A 104 29.12 -5.04 -14.95
C PRO A 104 29.70 -5.31 -16.35
N GLU A 105 28.87 -5.70 -17.32
CA GLU A 105 29.33 -5.95 -18.70
C GLU A 105 29.88 -4.69 -19.38
N LEU A 106 29.19 -3.55 -19.23
CA LEU A 106 29.69 -2.28 -19.74
C LEU A 106 30.94 -1.82 -18.97
N SER A 107 30.98 -2.07 -17.66
CA SER A 107 32.11 -1.75 -16.79
C SER A 107 33.35 -2.57 -17.17
N ASP A 108 33.18 -3.85 -17.50
CA ASP A 108 34.23 -4.75 -17.96
C ASP A 108 34.72 -4.38 -19.36
N LEU A 109 33.82 -3.98 -20.26
CA LEU A 109 34.21 -3.48 -21.58
C LEU A 109 35.00 -2.17 -21.47
N ILE A 110 34.59 -1.24 -20.61
CA ILE A 110 35.33 0.02 -20.36
C ILE A 110 36.69 -0.30 -19.70
N ALA A 111 36.71 -1.15 -18.68
CA ALA A 111 37.95 -1.58 -18.01
C ALA A 111 38.92 -2.27 -18.98
N SER A 112 38.42 -3.08 -19.92
CA SER A 112 39.23 -3.75 -20.94
C SER A 112 39.93 -2.78 -21.91
N LYS A 113 39.42 -1.56 -22.08
CA LYS A 113 39.92 -0.56 -23.03
C LYS A 113 40.78 0.51 -22.40
N ILE A 114 40.42 0.97 -21.19
CA ILE A 114 41.09 2.10 -20.52
C ILE A 114 41.64 1.77 -19.13
N GLY A 115 41.49 0.52 -18.67
CA GLY A 115 41.95 0.08 -17.35
C GLY A 115 41.15 0.66 -16.19
N GLU A 116 41.24 0.07 -15.00
CA GLU A 116 40.35 0.34 -13.84
C GLU A 116 40.38 1.78 -13.29
N LYS A 117 41.30 2.64 -13.75
CA LYS A 117 41.37 4.06 -13.36
C LYS A 117 40.15 4.88 -13.80
N TRP A 118 39.35 4.39 -14.75
CA TRP A 118 38.11 5.06 -15.19
C TRP A 118 37.06 5.20 -14.07
N ILE A 119 37.13 4.35 -13.04
CA ILE A 119 36.22 4.36 -11.89
C ILE A 119 36.27 5.69 -11.13
N THR A 120 37.43 6.35 -11.12
CA THR A 120 37.66 7.63 -10.43
C THR A 120 37.82 8.81 -11.40
N ASP A 121 38.03 8.57 -12.69
CA ASP A 121 38.18 9.60 -13.73
C ASP A 121 37.52 9.18 -15.05
N LEU A 122 36.29 9.66 -15.25
CA LEU A 122 35.46 9.42 -16.43
C LEU A 122 35.91 10.18 -17.68
N SER A 123 36.92 11.06 -17.62
CA SER A 123 37.31 11.89 -18.76
C SER A 123 37.95 11.09 -19.91
N GLN A 124 38.52 9.93 -19.60
CA GLN A 124 39.34 9.11 -20.51
C GLN A 124 38.54 8.40 -21.63
N TRP A 125 37.22 8.20 -21.44
CA TRP A 125 36.35 7.54 -22.43
C TRP A 125 36.20 8.30 -23.75
N ARG A 126 36.49 9.62 -23.76
CA ARG A 126 36.33 10.49 -24.94
C ARG A 126 37.25 10.09 -26.09
N ASN A 127 38.33 9.37 -25.79
CA ASN A 127 39.31 8.94 -26.77
C ASN A 127 38.82 7.76 -27.64
N PHE A 128 37.72 7.10 -27.28
CA PHE A 128 37.22 5.88 -27.94
C PHE A 128 35.87 6.06 -28.63
N VAL A 129 35.35 7.29 -28.68
CA VAL A 129 34.03 7.60 -29.27
C VAL A 129 33.99 7.32 -30.79
N ASN A 130 35.16 7.31 -31.44
CA ASN A 130 35.32 7.03 -32.86
C ASN A 130 35.82 5.58 -33.16
N ASP A 131 36.04 4.74 -32.15
CA ASP A 131 36.39 3.32 -32.36
C ASP A 131 35.12 2.54 -32.70
N GLU A 132 34.93 2.22 -33.99
CA GLU A 132 33.73 1.52 -34.47
C GLU A 132 33.51 0.16 -33.78
N GLN A 133 34.58 -0.56 -33.43
CA GLN A 133 34.47 -1.85 -32.77
C GLN A 133 34.02 -1.68 -31.33
N PHE A 134 34.58 -0.70 -30.61
CA PHE A 134 34.15 -0.34 -29.27
C PHE A 134 32.69 0.13 -29.25
N VAL A 135 32.27 0.96 -30.20
CA VAL A 135 30.88 1.43 -30.33
C VAL A 135 29.93 0.25 -30.59
N ARG A 136 30.30 -0.69 -31.47
CA ARG A 136 29.50 -1.90 -31.74
C ARG A 136 29.41 -2.82 -30.53
N ASP A 137 30.49 -2.99 -29.77
CA ASP A 137 30.51 -3.85 -28.57
C ASP A 137 29.70 -3.22 -27.43
N VAL A 138 29.77 -1.89 -27.23
CA VAL A 138 28.87 -1.16 -26.32
C VAL A 138 27.41 -1.31 -26.76
N GLN A 139 27.13 -1.22 -28.06
CA GLN A 139 25.78 -1.43 -28.61
C GLN A 139 25.27 -2.86 -28.40
N ARG A 140 26.14 -3.87 -28.54
CA ARG A 140 25.81 -5.28 -28.29
C ARG A 140 25.49 -5.54 -26.83
N ILE A 141 26.29 -5.04 -25.89
CA ILE A 141 26.00 -5.12 -24.44
C ILE A 141 24.67 -4.44 -24.11
N LYS A 142 24.41 -3.28 -24.74
CA LYS A 142 23.13 -2.57 -24.65
C LYS A 142 21.95 -3.32 -25.30
N LEU A 143 22.18 -4.34 -26.13
CA LEU A 143 21.14 -5.14 -26.78
C LEU A 143 20.97 -6.54 -26.15
N ALA A 144 22.01 -7.06 -25.48
CA ALA A 144 22.08 -8.43 -24.98
C ALA A 144 21.40 -8.65 -23.63
N ALA A 145 21.19 -7.60 -22.82
CA ALA A 145 20.41 -7.71 -21.59
C ALA A 145 18.90 -7.89 -21.91
N PRO A 146 18.27 -9.03 -21.57
CA PRO A 146 16.87 -9.31 -21.91
C PRO A 146 15.90 -8.23 -21.39
N ASP A 147 16.14 -7.72 -20.18
CA ASP A 147 15.36 -6.64 -19.57
C ASP A 147 15.52 -5.31 -20.32
N TYR A 148 16.66 -5.10 -20.97
CA TYR A 148 16.94 -3.89 -21.74
C TYR A 148 16.30 -3.91 -23.13
N LEU A 149 16.16 -5.09 -23.76
CA LEU A 149 15.38 -5.24 -24.99
C LEU A 149 13.89 -4.95 -24.71
N GLN A 150 13.36 -5.50 -23.62
CA GLN A 150 11.98 -5.21 -23.21
C GLN A 150 11.77 -3.72 -22.92
N ALA A 151 12.71 -3.08 -22.21
CA ALA A 151 12.66 -1.64 -21.97
C ALA A 151 12.67 -0.81 -23.27
N LYS A 152 13.50 -1.18 -24.25
CA LYS A 152 13.49 -0.55 -25.59
C LYS A 152 12.16 -0.72 -26.31
N LEU A 153 11.54 -1.90 -26.23
CA LEU A 153 10.24 -2.15 -26.84
C LEU A 153 9.14 -1.33 -26.16
N ILE A 154 9.18 -1.16 -24.84
CA ILE A 154 8.24 -0.28 -24.11
C ILE A 154 8.41 1.18 -24.55
N ILE A 155 9.65 1.69 -24.64
CA ILE A 155 9.92 3.03 -25.17
C ILE A 155 9.35 3.19 -26.59
N LYS A 156 9.60 2.21 -27.46
CA LYS A 156 9.08 2.21 -28.83
C LYS A 156 7.55 2.20 -28.87
N LEU A 157 6.91 1.42 -27.99
CA LEU A 157 5.46 1.38 -27.86
C LEU A 157 4.90 2.73 -27.43
N ILE A 158 5.47 3.39 -26.42
CA ILE A 158 5.05 4.74 -25.98
C ILE A 158 5.10 5.73 -27.14
N CYS A 159 6.21 5.74 -27.91
CA CYS A 159 6.34 6.61 -29.07
C CYS A 159 5.28 6.31 -30.15
N ASN A 160 4.98 5.04 -30.40
CA ASN A 160 3.99 4.65 -31.40
C ASN A 160 2.55 4.98 -30.95
N VAL A 161 2.23 4.77 -29.67
CA VAL A 161 0.97 5.23 -29.07
C VAL A 161 0.83 6.74 -29.23
N GLY A 162 1.89 7.50 -28.89
CA GLY A 162 1.88 8.95 -29.04
C GLY A 162 1.71 9.43 -30.48
N ARG A 163 2.28 8.72 -31.47
CA ARG A 163 2.03 9.04 -32.89
C ARG A 163 0.55 8.95 -33.25
N ILE A 164 -0.15 7.91 -32.81
CA ILE A 164 -1.57 7.75 -33.08
C ILE A 164 -2.38 8.79 -32.31
N VAL A 165 -2.21 8.86 -30.99
CA VAL A 165 -2.99 9.75 -30.11
C VAL A 165 -2.80 11.22 -30.48
N ASN A 166 -1.56 11.66 -30.73
CA ASN A 166 -1.28 13.07 -30.97
C ASN A 166 -1.81 13.58 -32.31
N HIS A 167 -2.05 12.69 -33.29
CA HIS A 167 -2.55 13.02 -34.64
C HIS A 167 -4.02 12.63 -34.85
N ASP A 168 -4.71 12.10 -33.84
CA ASP A 168 -6.13 11.79 -33.93
C ASP A 168 -6.97 13.08 -33.81
N SER A 169 -7.61 13.45 -34.92
CA SER A 169 -8.50 14.62 -35.00
C SER A 169 -9.68 14.57 -34.04
N GLN A 170 -10.16 13.39 -33.66
CA GLN A 170 -11.26 13.24 -32.70
C GLN A 170 -10.79 13.51 -31.27
N ILE A 171 -9.53 13.18 -30.96
CA ILE A 171 -8.93 13.46 -29.65
C ILE A 171 -8.63 14.96 -29.52
N GLY A 172 -8.05 15.56 -30.55
CA GLY A 172 -7.63 16.97 -30.51
C GLY A 172 -6.61 17.19 -29.39
N ASP A 173 -6.84 18.19 -28.54
CA ASP A 173 -5.95 18.54 -27.41
C ASP A 173 -6.36 17.92 -26.07
N ARG A 174 -7.29 16.94 -26.08
CA ARG A 174 -7.75 16.28 -24.85
C ARG A 174 -6.70 15.35 -24.24
N ILE A 175 -5.93 14.66 -25.08
CA ILE A 175 -4.86 13.74 -24.64
C ILE A 175 -3.69 13.91 -25.59
N LYS A 176 -2.49 14.09 -25.02
CA LYS A 176 -1.21 14.04 -25.73
C LYS A 176 -0.25 13.11 -24.98
N VAL A 177 0.52 12.34 -25.73
CA VAL A 177 1.55 11.45 -25.20
C VAL A 177 2.90 11.87 -25.77
N ILE A 178 3.80 12.32 -24.90
CA ILE A 178 5.10 12.86 -25.28
C ILE A 178 6.17 12.16 -24.45
N LEU A 179 7.13 11.54 -25.13
CA LEU A 179 8.34 11.01 -24.49
C LEU A 179 9.49 11.98 -24.75
N LEU A 180 10.02 12.58 -23.69
CA LEU A 180 11.16 13.49 -23.82
C LEU A 180 12.48 12.71 -23.84
N GLU A 181 13.28 12.99 -24.86
CA GLU A 181 14.56 12.31 -25.05
C GLU A 181 15.62 12.79 -24.06
N ASN A 182 16.54 11.90 -23.72
CA ASN A 182 17.73 12.22 -22.92
C ASN A 182 17.40 12.88 -21.56
N TYR A 183 16.46 12.28 -20.82
CA TYR A 183 16.14 12.71 -19.46
C TYR A 183 17.39 12.74 -18.59
N ARG A 184 17.65 13.92 -18.01
CA ARG A 184 18.83 14.26 -17.19
C ARG A 184 18.46 15.38 -16.23
N VAL A 185 19.34 15.71 -15.30
CA VAL A 185 19.11 16.73 -14.26
C VAL A 185 18.57 18.05 -14.84
N SER A 186 19.19 18.59 -15.89
CA SER A 186 18.75 19.86 -16.50
C SER A 186 17.36 19.80 -17.13
N LEU A 187 16.86 18.62 -17.50
CA LEU A 187 15.49 18.44 -17.98
C LEU A 187 14.53 18.26 -16.81
N ALA A 188 14.94 17.50 -15.80
CA ALA A 188 14.18 17.33 -14.55
C ALA A 188 13.89 18.67 -13.86
N GLU A 189 14.87 19.58 -13.81
CA GLU A 189 14.70 20.95 -13.28
C GLU A 189 13.60 21.76 -13.98
N LYS A 190 13.29 21.43 -15.25
CA LYS A 190 12.20 22.07 -16.00
C LYS A 190 10.87 21.36 -15.84
N MET A 191 10.89 20.02 -15.76
CA MET A 191 9.68 19.19 -15.72
C MET A 191 9.06 19.13 -14.32
N ILE A 192 9.88 18.98 -13.29
CA ILE A 192 9.41 18.76 -11.92
C ILE A 192 8.53 19.93 -11.43
N PRO A 193 8.91 21.22 -11.63
CA PRO A 193 8.09 22.35 -11.14
C PRO A 193 6.74 22.53 -11.84
N VAL A 194 6.54 21.90 -13.00
CA VAL A 194 5.32 22.03 -13.82
C VAL A 194 4.48 20.76 -13.85
N ALA A 195 4.86 19.75 -13.07
CA ALA A 195 4.11 18.50 -12.98
C ALA A 195 2.90 18.68 -12.05
N ASP A 196 1.70 18.39 -12.57
CA ASP A 196 0.48 18.34 -11.75
C ASP A 196 0.33 16.99 -11.02
N LEU A 197 0.75 15.90 -11.68
CA LEU A 197 0.61 14.52 -11.21
C LEU A 197 1.95 13.77 -11.38
N SER A 198 2.34 13.00 -10.38
CA SER A 198 3.57 12.21 -10.32
C SER A 198 3.26 10.73 -10.17
N GLU A 199 3.52 9.94 -11.22
CA GLU A 199 3.30 8.49 -11.25
C GLU A 199 4.46 7.74 -10.58
N GLN A 200 4.19 7.05 -9.46
CA GLN A 200 5.15 6.29 -8.66
C GLN A 200 4.67 4.85 -8.50
N ILE A 201 4.64 4.13 -9.62
CA ILE A 201 3.82 2.93 -9.82
C ILE A 201 4.65 1.63 -9.84
N SER A 202 5.75 1.57 -9.08
CA SER A 202 6.62 0.40 -8.97
C SER A 202 5.88 -0.81 -8.35
N LEU A 203 6.41 -2.03 -8.54
CA LEU A 203 5.79 -3.21 -7.93
C LEU A 203 6.19 -3.21 -6.46
N VAL A 204 5.21 -3.40 -5.59
CA VAL A 204 5.41 -3.39 -4.14
C VAL A 204 6.54 -4.35 -3.74
N GLY A 205 7.50 -3.84 -2.95
CA GLY A 205 8.70 -4.55 -2.52
C GLY A 205 9.87 -4.52 -3.51
N LEU A 206 9.72 -3.95 -4.72
CA LEU A 206 10.85 -3.80 -5.66
C LEU A 206 11.49 -2.41 -5.58
N GLU A 207 10.76 -1.39 -5.12
CA GLU A 207 11.30 -0.05 -4.97
C GLU A 207 11.95 0.15 -3.62
N THR A 208 13.28 0.20 -3.64
CA THR A 208 14.07 0.34 -2.42
C THR A 208 14.00 1.74 -1.82
N SER A 209 14.02 2.81 -2.64
CA SER A 209 13.78 4.22 -2.28
C SER A 209 13.88 5.11 -3.53
N ASP A 210 12.80 5.80 -3.88
CA ASP A 210 12.83 6.88 -4.87
C ASP A 210 13.04 8.25 -4.21
N THR A 211 13.68 9.14 -4.96
CA THR A 211 13.91 10.55 -4.60
C THR A 211 13.22 11.50 -5.59
N CYS A 212 12.73 11.00 -6.73
CA CYS A 212 11.99 11.79 -7.69
C CYS A 212 10.59 12.11 -7.14
N ASN A 213 9.92 11.10 -6.57
CA ASN A 213 8.66 11.25 -5.83
C ASN A 213 8.67 12.41 -4.81
N MET A 214 9.72 12.52 -3.98
CA MET A 214 9.87 13.62 -3.01
C MET A 214 10.01 14.98 -3.71
N LYS A 215 10.83 15.06 -4.78
CA LYS A 215 11.03 16.31 -5.52
C LYS A 215 9.74 16.77 -6.19
N MET A 216 8.98 15.84 -6.78
CA MET A 216 7.70 16.11 -7.41
C MET A 216 6.69 16.63 -6.38
N MET A 217 6.55 15.95 -5.25
CA MET A 217 5.62 16.36 -4.18
C MET A 217 6.01 17.70 -3.54
N LEU A 218 7.31 17.96 -3.32
CA LEU A 218 7.79 19.27 -2.86
C LEU A 218 7.48 20.39 -3.86
N ASN A 219 7.37 20.06 -5.15
CA ASN A 219 6.94 20.98 -6.21
C ASN A 219 5.42 20.91 -6.48
N ARG A 220 4.65 20.36 -5.52
CA ARG A 220 3.18 20.31 -5.49
C ARG A 220 2.53 19.39 -6.52
N ALA A 221 3.30 18.50 -7.15
CA ALA A 221 2.73 17.42 -7.94
C ALA A 221 2.03 16.43 -7.01
N LEU A 222 0.77 16.09 -7.30
CA LEU A 222 0.04 15.05 -6.58
C LEU A 222 0.65 13.69 -6.92
N THR A 223 1.05 12.91 -5.92
CA THR A 223 1.58 11.56 -6.18
C THR A 223 0.43 10.57 -6.37
N ILE A 224 0.51 9.76 -7.44
CA ILE A 224 -0.28 8.54 -7.61
C ILE A 224 0.68 7.35 -7.63
N GLY A 225 0.55 6.43 -6.69
CA GLY A 225 1.55 5.38 -6.53
C GLY A 225 1.11 4.18 -5.73
N THR A 226 1.94 3.14 -5.78
CA THR A 226 1.81 1.97 -4.92
C THR A 226 2.34 2.29 -3.53
N LEU A 227 1.86 1.54 -2.51
CA LEU A 227 2.36 1.64 -1.14
C LEU A 227 3.73 0.94 -1.03
N ASP A 228 4.74 1.50 -1.69
CA ASP A 228 6.09 0.96 -1.79
C ASP A 228 7.18 2.03 -1.58
N GLY A 229 8.37 1.60 -1.19
CA GLY A 229 9.53 2.46 -1.01
C GLY A 229 9.24 3.72 -0.18
N ALA A 230 9.63 4.88 -0.71
CA ALA A 230 9.45 6.17 -0.05
C ALA A 230 8.02 6.72 -0.14
N ASN A 231 7.10 6.10 -0.89
CA ASN A 231 5.70 6.53 -0.92
C ASN A 231 5.00 6.28 0.42
N ILE A 232 5.45 5.27 1.17
CA ILE A 232 4.95 4.97 2.52
C ILE A 232 5.25 6.14 3.45
N GLU A 233 6.52 6.54 3.50
CA GLU A 233 6.99 7.67 4.33
C GLU A 233 6.34 8.98 3.87
N MET A 234 6.16 9.18 2.56
CA MET A 234 5.45 10.35 2.04
C MET A 234 3.98 10.38 2.46
N ASP A 235 3.24 9.24 2.42
CA ASP A 235 1.84 9.16 2.87
C ASP A 235 1.70 9.49 4.36
N GLU A 236 2.64 9.01 5.18
CA GLU A 236 2.69 9.31 6.62
C GLU A 236 2.93 10.81 6.88
N GLU A 237 3.91 11.41 6.21
CA GLU A 237 4.33 12.80 6.43
C GLU A 237 3.34 13.83 5.88
N VAL A 238 2.78 13.60 4.68
CA VAL A 238 1.82 14.55 4.07
C VAL A 238 0.40 14.40 4.60
N GLY A 239 0.14 13.33 5.37
CA GLY A 239 -1.17 13.01 5.90
C GLY A 239 -2.09 12.39 4.85
N ARG A 240 -2.85 11.38 5.29
CA ARG A 240 -3.76 10.58 4.45
C ARG A 240 -4.78 11.49 3.75
N GLY A 241 -4.80 11.43 2.42
CA GLY A 241 -5.66 12.26 1.56
C GLY A 241 -4.89 13.21 0.64
N ASN A 242 -3.61 13.43 0.88
CA ASN A 242 -2.73 14.30 0.07
C ASN A 242 -1.82 13.51 -0.90
N ILE A 243 -2.03 12.20 -1.00
CA ILE A 243 -1.42 11.25 -1.94
C ILE A 243 -2.49 10.23 -2.38
N ILE A 244 -2.42 9.76 -3.63
CA ILE A 244 -3.30 8.73 -4.17
C ILE A 244 -2.56 7.40 -4.15
N ILE A 245 -2.84 6.57 -3.15
CA ILE A 245 -2.28 5.22 -3.05
C ILE A 245 -3.22 4.21 -3.73
N PHE A 246 -2.65 3.29 -4.50
CA PHE A 246 -3.39 2.24 -5.18
C PHE A 246 -2.61 0.92 -5.26
N GLY A 247 -3.29 -0.16 -5.63
CA GLY A 247 -2.69 -1.48 -5.78
C GLY A 247 -2.72 -2.32 -4.50
N MET A 248 -2.16 -3.52 -4.60
CA MET A 248 -2.22 -4.55 -3.57
C MET A 248 -1.15 -4.32 -2.47
N PRO A 249 -1.48 -4.45 -1.18
CA PRO A 249 -0.50 -4.43 -0.09
C PRO A 249 0.57 -5.53 -0.24
N VAL A 250 1.76 -5.32 0.34
CA VAL A 250 2.88 -6.29 0.31
C VAL A 250 2.43 -7.69 0.78
N THR A 251 1.64 -7.73 1.85
CA THR A 251 1.14 -8.97 2.48
C THR A 251 0.30 -9.81 1.53
N ASP A 252 -0.48 -9.15 0.69
CA ASP A 252 -1.46 -9.79 -0.19
C ASP A 252 -0.77 -10.28 -1.47
N VAL A 253 0.31 -9.61 -1.89
CA VAL A 253 1.16 -10.05 -3.01
C VAL A 253 1.78 -11.41 -2.70
N ASP A 254 2.32 -11.59 -1.51
CA ASP A 254 2.94 -12.87 -1.13
C ASP A 254 1.90 -13.99 -0.99
N ALA A 255 0.73 -13.69 -0.42
CA ALA A 255 -0.39 -14.63 -0.37
C ALA A 255 -0.91 -15.01 -1.78
N LEU A 256 -0.93 -14.07 -2.72
CA LEU A 256 -1.33 -14.31 -4.11
C LEU A 256 -0.33 -15.20 -4.84
N LYS A 257 0.97 -15.02 -4.59
CA LYS A 257 2.03 -15.90 -5.10
C LYS A 257 1.87 -17.33 -4.57
N GLU A 258 1.62 -17.49 -3.27
CA GLU A 258 1.41 -18.80 -2.64
C GLU A 258 0.17 -19.52 -3.19
N LYS A 259 -0.91 -18.77 -3.49
CA LYS A 259 -2.13 -19.31 -4.11
C LYS A 259 -1.96 -19.71 -5.57
N GLY A 260 -0.86 -19.33 -6.23
CA GLY A 260 -0.60 -19.62 -7.63
C GLY A 260 -1.22 -18.61 -8.57
N TYR A 261 -0.70 -17.37 -8.53
CA TYR A 261 -1.09 -16.28 -9.43
C TYR A 261 -1.15 -16.70 -10.92
N ASN A 262 -2.26 -16.37 -11.58
CA ASN A 262 -2.49 -16.63 -13.00
C ASN A 262 -2.92 -15.35 -13.74
N SER A 263 -1.99 -14.71 -14.43
CA SER A 263 -2.27 -13.47 -15.16
C SER A 263 -3.29 -13.61 -16.29
N ARG A 264 -3.53 -14.85 -16.76
CA ARG A 264 -4.48 -15.13 -17.82
C ARG A 264 -5.93 -14.96 -17.38
N GLU A 265 -6.23 -15.23 -16.12
CA GLU A 265 -7.57 -15.03 -15.57
C GLU A 265 -7.99 -13.57 -15.70
N PHE A 266 -7.12 -12.64 -15.29
CA PHE A 266 -7.36 -11.20 -15.44
C PHE A 266 -7.51 -10.77 -16.89
N TYR A 267 -6.64 -11.26 -17.78
CA TYR A 267 -6.74 -10.98 -19.20
C TYR A 267 -8.05 -11.47 -19.84
N GLU A 268 -8.66 -12.53 -19.31
CA GLU A 268 -9.91 -13.10 -19.83
C GLU A 268 -11.16 -12.46 -19.19
N HIS A 269 -11.07 -12.02 -17.92
CA HIS A 269 -12.22 -11.47 -17.18
C HIS A 269 -12.32 -9.94 -17.23
N GLU A 270 -11.25 -9.20 -17.54
CA GLU A 270 -11.24 -7.74 -17.63
C GLU A 270 -11.32 -7.23 -19.08
N PRO A 271 -12.49 -6.77 -19.58
CA PRO A 271 -12.68 -6.46 -21.00
C PRO A 271 -11.78 -5.32 -21.50
N GLU A 272 -11.53 -4.31 -20.66
CA GLU A 272 -10.71 -3.17 -21.02
C GLU A 272 -9.23 -3.54 -21.11
N LEU A 273 -8.74 -4.30 -20.13
CA LEU A 273 -7.38 -4.84 -20.11
C LEU A 273 -7.16 -5.73 -21.33
N LYS A 274 -8.11 -6.64 -21.59
CA LYS A 274 -8.09 -7.52 -22.75
C LYS A 274 -7.98 -6.73 -24.04
N ARG A 275 -8.84 -5.74 -24.24
CA ARG A 275 -8.85 -4.89 -25.44
C ARG A 275 -7.53 -4.16 -25.63
N ALA A 276 -6.97 -3.58 -24.57
CA ALA A 276 -5.70 -2.87 -24.63
C ALA A 276 -4.53 -3.82 -24.99
N LEU A 277 -4.46 -4.98 -24.34
CA LEU A 277 -3.43 -5.99 -24.63
C LEU A 277 -3.58 -6.58 -26.04
N ASP A 278 -4.81 -6.77 -26.51
CA ASP A 278 -5.09 -7.22 -27.88
C ASP A 278 -4.65 -6.20 -28.92
N GLN A 279 -4.88 -4.90 -28.69
CA GLN A 279 -4.39 -3.84 -29.59
C GLN A 279 -2.86 -3.77 -29.61
N ILE A 280 -2.20 -3.91 -28.46
CA ILE A 280 -0.73 -3.97 -28.37
C ILE A 280 -0.20 -5.18 -29.13
N ARG A 281 -0.81 -6.36 -28.93
CA ARG A 281 -0.42 -7.61 -29.57
C ARG A 281 -0.72 -7.64 -31.07
N GLY A 282 -1.86 -7.09 -31.49
CA GLY A 282 -2.44 -7.26 -32.83
C GLY A 282 -1.97 -6.27 -33.89
N GLY A 283 -0.87 -5.55 -33.64
CA GLY A 283 -0.28 -4.64 -34.62
C GLY A 283 -0.96 -3.27 -34.76
N TYR A 284 -1.94 -2.93 -33.92
CA TYR A 284 -2.64 -1.63 -33.98
C TYR A 284 -1.65 -0.45 -33.89
N PHE A 285 -0.67 -0.56 -32.99
CA PHE A 285 0.38 0.46 -32.81
C PHE A 285 1.60 0.25 -33.71
N SER A 286 1.62 -0.76 -34.58
CA SER A 286 2.72 -1.02 -35.52
C SER A 286 2.20 -1.76 -36.76
N PRO A 287 1.46 -1.09 -37.67
CA PRO A 287 0.85 -1.76 -38.82
C PRO A 287 1.87 -2.38 -39.78
N GLU A 288 3.07 -1.79 -39.87
CA GLU A 288 4.17 -2.26 -40.73
C GLU A 288 4.87 -3.52 -40.18
N ASP A 289 4.82 -3.72 -38.85
CA ASP A 289 5.30 -4.92 -38.17
C ASP A 289 4.31 -5.30 -37.07
N PRO A 290 3.26 -6.07 -37.41
CA PRO A 290 2.18 -6.39 -36.47
C PRO A 290 2.63 -7.16 -35.23
N ASN A 291 3.76 -7.87 -35.30
CA ASN A 291 4.26 -8.72 -34.21
C ASN A 291 5.29 -8.01 -33.33
N LEU A 292 5.67 -6.76 -33.64
CA LEU A 292 6.73 -6.01 -32.95
C LEU A 292 6.57 -5.98 -31.42
N PHE A 293 5.33 -5.87 -30.93
CA PHE A 293 5.03 -5.76 -29.50
C PHE A 293 4.44 -7.05 -28.90
N ALA A 294 4.33 -8.13 -29.67
CA ALA A 294 3.74 -9.38 -29.21
C ALA A 294 4.51 -9.98 -28.02
N GLU A 295 5.84 -9.84 -27.98
CA GLU A 295 6.68 -10.30 -26.87
C GLU A 295 6.43 -9.52 -25.57
N ILE A 296 6.01 -8.24 -25.63
CA ILE A 296 5.59 -7.51 -24.41
C ILE A 296 4.40 -8.23 -23.78
N VAL A 297 3.36 -8.54 -24.56
CA VAL A 297 2.15 -9.20 -24.07
C VAL A 297 2.43 -10.64 -23.64
N LYS A 298 3.22 -11.37 -24.43
CA LYS A 298 3.62 -12.75 -24.10
C LYS A 298 4.43 -12.84 -22.81
N SER A 299 5.36 -11.90 -22.56
CA SER A 299 6.12 -11.85 -21.30
C SER A 299 5.24 -11.58 -20.07
N ARG A 300 4.01 -11.12 -20.27
CA ARG A 300 3.04 -10.78 -19.22
C ARG A 300 2.00 -11.91 -19.04
N LEU A 301 1.64 -12.61 -20.12
CA LEU A 301 0.67 -13.72 -20.10
C LEU A 301 1.28 -15.14 -20.06
N GLY A 302 2.60 -15.28 -20.18
CA GLY A 302 3.31 -16.57 -20.12
C GLY A 302 3.73 -16.98 -18.70
N SER A 303 4.36 -18.15 -18.56
CA SER A 303 4.88 -18.68 -17.27
C SER A 303 5.88 -17.74 -16.58
N ASN A 304 6.66 -16.96 -17.35
CA ASN A 304 7.54 -15.91 -16.81
C ASN A 304 6.80 -14.59 -16.47
N GLY A 305 5.55 -14.44 -16.92
CA GLY A 305 4.67 -13.30 -16.64
C GLY A 305 4.02 -13.33 -15.27
N GLN A 306 4.13 -14.46 -14.56
CA GLN A 306 3.77 -14.58 -13.15
C GLN A 306 4.58 -13.64 -12.23
N LYS A 307 5.70 -13.07 -12.70
CA LYS A 307 6.50 -12.08 -11.94
C LYS A 307 6.18 -10.61 -12.25
N TYR A 308 5.41 -10.30 -13.31
CA TYR A 308 5.32 -8.93 -13.85
C TYR A 308 3.92 -8.47 -14.28
N CYS A 309 2.90 -9.33 -14.29
CA CYS A 309 1.59 -9.00 -14.82
C CYS A 309 0.53 -8.65 -13.77
N GLU A 310 0.92 -8.44 -12.53
CA GLU A 310 0.03 -8.19 -11.38
C GLU A 310 -0.46 -6.73 -11.35
N LYS A 311 -1.00 -6.15 -12.45
CA LYS A 311 -1.01 -4.67 -12.54
C LYS A 311 -2.11 -3.90 -13.24
N LYS A 312 -3.30 -4.43 -13.49
CA LYS A 312 -4.43 -3.55 -13.85
C LYS A 312 -5.73 -3.99 -13.21
N GLU A 313 -5.91 -3.62 -11.95
CA GLU A 313 -7.23 -3.66 -11.31
C GLU A 313 -7.57 -2.46 -10.44
N SER A 314 -6.85 -1.33 -10.47
CA SER A 314 -7.35 -0.16 -9.71
C SER A 314 -7.26 1.19 -10.40
N CYS A 315 -6.93 1.23 -11.68
CA CYS A 315 -7.05 2.45 -12.47
C CYS A 315 -8.31 2.46 -13.34
N PHE A 316 -8.91 1.28 -13.61
CA PHE A 316 -10.06 1.13 -14.52
C PHE A 316 -11.10 0.08 -14.12
N GLN A 317 -11.01 -0.56 -12.94
CA GLN A 317 -12.16 -1.33 -12.45
C GLN A 317 -13.22 -0.36 -11.94
N ASN A 318 -14.45 -0.54 -12.43
CA ASN A 318 -15.65 0.06 -11.86
C ASN A 318 -15.55 -0.04 -10.33
N GLN A 319 -15.66 1.12 -9.67
CA GLN A 319 -15.79 1.32 -8.24
C GLN A 319 -16.63 0.20 -7.56
N LEU A 320 -15.99 -0.89 -7.15
CA LEU A 320 -16.53 -1.76 -6.12
C LEU A 320 -16.34 -0.99 -4.82
N VAL A 321 -17.34 -0.18 -4.49
CA VAL A 321 -17.42 0.61 -3.27
C VAL A 321 -18.08 -0.20 -2.18
N MET A 322 -17.47 -0.22 -1.01
CA MET A 322 -18.06 -0.77 0.19
C MET A 322 -18.90 0.32 0.85
N TRP A 323 -20.15 0.04 1.22
CA TRP A 323 -20.94 0.97 2.03
C TRP A 323 -20.91 0.54 3.49
N ILE A 324 -20.64 1.48 4.40
CA ILE A 324 -20.69 1.24 5.85
C ILE A 324 -21.79 2.07 6.47
N PHE A 325 -22.70 1.42 7.18
CA PHE A 325 -23.80 2.06 7.88
C PHE A 325 -23.45 2.35 9.34
N GLY A 326 -23.50 3.62 9.70
CA GLY A 326 -23.33 4.12 11.06
C GLY A 326 -24.67 4.42 11.73
N TYR A 327 -24.89 3.83 12.90
CA TYR A 327 -26.09 4.02 13.71
C TYR A 327 -25.81 4.56 15.13
N GLY A 328 -24.54 4.73 15.49
CA GLY A 328 -24.09 5.28 16.78
C GLY A 328 -23.27 6.56 16.61
N SER A 329 -22.07 6.62 17.19
CA SER A 329 -21.16 7.76 17.03
C SER A 329 -20.83 8.05 15.57
N LEU A 330 -20.80 7.03 14.71
CA LEU A 330 -20.56 7.17 13.28
C LEU A 330 -21.56 8.07 12.57
N VAL A 331 -22.74 8.34 13.15
CA VAL A 331 -23.70 9.29 12.57
C VAL A 331 -23.13 10.72 12.52
N TRP A 332 -22.28 11.12 13.47
CA TRP A 332 -21.68 12.46 13.51
C TRP A 332 -20.15 12.48 13.58
N LYS A 333 -19.52 11.35 13.88
CA LYS A 333 -18.06 11.23 14.09
C LYS A 333 -17.51 9.96 13.40
N PRO A 334 -17.47 9.94 12.05
CA PRO A 334 -16.97 8.79 11.30
C PRO A 334 -15.47 8.54 11.58
N ASP A 335 -14.65 9.58 11.63
CA ASP A 335 -13.18 9.51 11.80
C ASP A 335 -12.48 8.50 10.86
N PHE A 336 -13.04 8.30 9.66
CA PHE A 336 -12.43 7.57 8.55
C PHE A 336 -12.75 8.27 7.23
N ARG A 337 -11.94 8.03 6.18
CA ARG A 337 -12.14 8.61 4.85
C ARG A 337 -13.32 7.92 4.15
N TYR A 338 -14.15 8.69 3.47
CA TYR A 338 -15.24 8.21 2.64
C TYR A 338 -15.39 9.06 1.38
N ILE A 339 -15.89 8.46 0.30
CA ILE A 339 -16.17 9.09 -1.00
C ILE A 339 -17.43 9.96 -0.88
N SER A 340 -18.50 9.40 -0.33
CA SER A 340 -19.78 10.09 -0.15
C SER A 340 -20.50 9.63 1.12
N ARG A 341 -21.47 10.42 1.57
CA ARG A 341 -22.30 10.17 2.76
C ARG A 341 -23.76 10.27 2.37
N GLN A 342 -24.59 9.37 2.88
CA GLN A 342 -26.03 9.39 2.64
C GLN A 342 -26.83 9.10 3.91
N GLU A 343 -27.84 9.92 4.18
CA GLU A 343 -28.79 9.72 5.28
C GLU A 343 -29.90 8.75 4.85
N GLY A 344 -30.32 7.87 5.75
CA GLY A 344 -31.33 6.87 5.43
C GLY A 344 -31.56 5.90 6.59
N HIS A 345 -32.01 4.70 6.29
CA HIS A 345 -32.31 3.68 7.29
C HIS A 345 -31.99 2.26 6.83
N VAL A 346 -31.85 1.35 7.79
CA VAL A 346 -31.83 -0.10 7.59
C VAL A 346 -33.07 -0.72 8.22
N LYS A 347 -33.56 -1.85 7.70
CA LYS A 347 -34.78 -2.53 8.18
C LYS A 347 -34.45 -3.83 8.93
N GLY A 348 -35.36 -4.27 9.80
CA GLY A 348 -35.19 -5.50 10.59
C GLY A 348 -34.38 -5.34 11.87
N PHE A 349 -34.07 -4.11 12.26
CA PHE A 349 -33.25 -3.80 13.43
C PHE A 349 -33.92 -2.76 14.33
N ILE A 350 -33.51 -2.76 15.60
CA ILE A 350 -33.80 -1.71 16.58
C ILE A 350 -32.49 -1.30 17.27
N ARG A 351 -32.35 0.00 17.58
CA ARG A 351 -31.18 0.53 18.30
C ARG A 351 -31.38 0.43 19.82
N ARG A 352 -30.38 -0.05 20.57
CA ARG A 352 -30.46 -0.18 22.04
C ARG A 352 -29.15 0.19 22.74
N PHE A 353 -29.22 0.86 23.89
CA PHE A 353 -28.07 1.16 24.77
C PHE A 353 -27.69 -0.05 25.64
N TRP A 354 -27.50 -1.19 25.00
CA TRP A 354 -27.26 -2.47 25.68
C TRP A 354 -25.79 -2.88 25.65
N GLN A 355 -24.91 -2.08 25.07
CA GLN A 355 -23.48 -2.33 25.13
C GLN A 355 -22.84 -1.52 26.25
N LEU A 356 -22.03 -2.16 27.09
CA LEU A 356 -21.18 -1.52 28.09
C LEU A 356 -19.88 -1.03 27.44
N SER A 357 -19.36 0.11 27.91
CA SER A 357 -18.06 0.64 27.50
C SER A 357 -17.24 1.01 28.73
N GLU A 358 -16.11 0.34 28.93
CA GLU A 358 -15.17 0.61 30.04
C GLU A 358 -13.94 1.44 29.64
N ASP A 359 -13.82 1.75 28.35
CA ASP A 359 -12.62 2.29 27.71
C ASP A 359 -12.86 3.65 27.02
N HIS A 360 -14.07 3.88 26.51
CA HIS A 360 -14.41 5.11 25.79
C HIS A 360 -15.38 5.99 26.56
N ARG A 361 -16.50 5.41 27.04
CA ARG A 361 -17.60 6.13 27.70
C ARG A 361 -17.77 5.78 29.18
N GLY A 362 -16.95 4.87 29.68
CA GLY A 362 -16.81 4.55 31.10
C GLY A 362 -15.35 4.40 31.49
N LEU A 363 -15.14 3.81 32.67
CA LEU A 363 -13.83 3.43 33.20
C LEU A 363 -13.84 1.94 33.53
N PRO A 364 -12.67 1.28 33.66
CA PRO A 364 -12.58 -0.11 34.10
C PRO A 364 -13.34 -0.34 35.42
N GLY A 365 -14.30 -1.28 35.42
CA GLY A 365 -15.18 -1.57 36.55
C GLY A 365 -16.29 -0.54 36.83
N LYS A 366 -16.39 0.53 36.02
CA LYS A 366 -17.46 1.53 36.03
C LYS A 366 -17.89 1.85 34.59
N PRO A 367 -18.54 0.90 33.90
CA PRO A 367 -18.86 1.05 32.49
C PRO A 367 -19.90 2.17 32.24
N GLY A 368 -19.75 2.87 31.13
CA GLY A 368 -20.85 3.58 30.48
C GLY A 368 -21.66 2.65 29.59
N ARG A 369 -22.68 3.18 28.90
CA ARG A 369 -23.51 2.50 27.91
C ARG A 369 -23.43 3.17 26.55
N VAL A 370 -23.25 2.37 25.50
CA VAL A 370 -23.27 2.77 24.09
C VAL A 370 -24.28 1.94 23.31
N VAL A 371 -24.59 2.38 22.09
CA VAL A 371 -25.63 1.72 21.28
C VAL A 371 -25.10 0.51 20.52
N THR A 372 -25.96 -0.48 20.37
CA THR A 372 -25.82 -1.60 19.44
C THR A 372 -27.14 -1.78 18.67
N LEU A 373 -27.12 -2.60 17.61
CA LEU A 373 -28.32 -3.05 16.91
C LEU A 373 -28.80 -4.38 17.46
N ILE A 374 -30.12 -4.57 17.49
CA ILE A 374 -30.75 -5.85 17.78
C ILE A 374 -31.58 -6.23 16.56
N SER A 375 -31.31 -7.41 16.00
CA SER A 375 -32.16 -7.97 14.94
C SER A 375 -33.50 -8.37 15.53
N THR A 376 -34.59 -7.85 14.96
CA THR A 376 -35.97 -8.20 15.36
C THR A 376 -36.61 -9.21 14.41
N GLY A 377 -36.04 -9.40 13.22
CA GLY A 377 -36.65 -10.18 12.13
C GLY A 377 -37.90 -9.54 11.53
N ASN A 378 -38.36 -8.39 12.05
CA ASN A 378 -39.53 -7.67 11.60
C ASN A 378 -39.11 -6.54 10.63
N GLN A 379 -39.47 -6.68 9.36
CA GLN A 379 -39.11 -5.72 8.30
C GLN A 379 -39.79 -4.34 8.44
N CYS A 380 -40.78 -4.21 9.33
CA CYS A 380 -41.37 -2.92 9.67
C CYS A 380 -40.49 -2.10 10.63
N ASP A 381 -39.62 -2.75 11.39
CA ASP A 381 -38.68 -2.05 12.26
C ASP A 381 -37.55 -1.47 11.43
N CYS A 382 -37.18 -0.22 11.71
CA CYS A 382 -36.07 0.42 11.03
C CYS A 382 -35.22 1.26 11.98
N VAL A 383 -33.93 1.36 11.64
CA VAL A 383 -32.98 2.22 12.33
C VAL A 383 -32.43 3.23 11.34
N TYR A 384 -32.63 4.52 11.65
CA TYR A 384 -32.09 5.61 10.85
C TYR A 384 -30.61 5.86 11.18
N GLY A 385 -29.85 6.34 10.22
CA GLY A 385 -28.43 6.58 10.38
C GLY A 385 -27.80 7.14 9.12
N VAL A 386 -26.50 6.94 8.97
CA VAL A 386 -25.72 7.45 7.84
C VAL A 386 -24.94 6.31 7.21
N ALA A 387 -25.08 6.13 5.91
CA ALA A 387 -24.23 5.24 5.12
C ALA A 387 -23.07 6.04 4.50
N TYR A 388 -21.88 5.46 4.52
CA TYR A 388 -20.65 6.03 3.97
C TYR A 388 -20.14 5.15 2.84
N GLU A 389 -19.90 5.76 1.68
CA GLU A 389 -19.29 5.10 0.53
C GLU A 389 -17.78 5.07 0.71
N ILE A 390 -17.18 3.88 0.76
CA ILE A 390 -15.76 3.67 1.02
C ILE A 390 -15.09 3.13 -0.24
N SER A 391 -13.95 3.71 -0.58
CA SER A 391 -13.14 3.19 -1.68
C SER A 391 -12.48 1.87 -1.26
N ASN A 392 -12.30 0.94 -2.19
CA ASN A 392 -11.57 -0.30 -1.90
C ASN A 392 -10.14 -0.04 -1.38
N ALA A 393 -9.49 1.04 -1.81
CA ALA A 393 -8.19 1.46 -1.29
C ALA A 393 -8.23 1.85 0.20
N ASP A 394 -9.37 2.36 0.68
CA ASP A 394 -9.56 2.73 2.07
C ASP A 394 -10.15 1.57 2.92
N GLU A 395 -10.67 0.50 2.29
CA GLU A 395 -11.44 -0.57 2.97
C GLU A 395 -10.66 -1.19 4.13
N VAL A 396 -9.41 -1.62 3.91
CA VAL A 396 -8.59 -2.24 4.95
C VAL A 396 -8.33 -1.28 6.12
N SER A 397 -8.11 0.00 5.82
CA SER A 397 -7.86 1.03 6.83
C SER A 397 -9.12 1.37 7.63
N VAL A 398 -10.27 1.42 6.98
CA VAL A 398 -11.57 1.71 7.60
C VAL A 398 -12.00 0.52 8.45
N ARG A 399 -11.86 -0.72 7.94
CA ARG A 399 -12.07 -1.94 8.73
C ARG A 399 -11.17 -1.95 9.97
N HIS A 400 -9.88 -1.66 9.83
CA HIS A 400 -8.98 -1.60 10.98
C HIS A 400 -9.41 -0.55 12.03
N VAL A 401 -9.80 0.65 11.61
CA VAL A 401 -10.31 1.69 12.54
C VAL A 401 -11.57 1.23 13.25
N LEU A 402 -12.48 0.58 12.52
CA LEU A 402 -13.71 0.06 13.08
C LEU A 402 -13.45 -1.13 14.00
N ASP A 403 -12.53 -2.03 13.66
CA ASP A 403 -12.16 -3.18 14.50
C ASP A 403 -11.46 -2.73 15.79
N VAL A 404 -10.71 -1.62 15.75
CA VAL A 404 -10.11 -1.01 16.95
C VAL A 404 -11.15 -0.29 17.82
N ARG A 405 -12.19 0.29 17.21
CA ARG A 405 -13.31 0.92 17.93
C ARG A 405 -14.27 -0.08 18.53
N GLU A 406 -14.40 -1.23 17.89
CA GLU A 406 -15.35 -2.29 18.21
C GLU A 406 -14.63 -3.53 18.78
N LYS A 407 -13.55 -3.30 19.55
CA LYS A 407 -12.72 -4.33 20.20
C LYS A 407 -13.59 -5.36 20.93
N ASP A 408 -13.33 -6.63 20.65
CA ASP A 408 -13.90 -7.79 21.33
C ASP A 408 -15.44 -7.81 21.43
N GLY A 409 -16.09 -8.32 20.37
CA GLY A 409 -17.46 -8.87 20.45
C GLY A 409 -18.53 -8.21 19.56
N TYR A 410 -18.13 -7.59 18.46
CA TYR A 410 -19.01 -7.15 17.37
C TYR A 410 -18.83 -8.04 16.12
N THR A 411 -19.91 -8.32 15.39
CA THR A 411 -19.87 -8.89 14.04
C THR A 411 -20.28 -7.89 12.99
N ILE A 412 -19.70 -8.07 11.81
CA ILE A 412 -20.08 -7.36 10.61
C ILE A 412 -21.27 -8.09 9.98
N ILE A 413 -22.34 -7.33 9.74
CA ILE A 413 -23.56 -7.82 9.11
C ILE A 413 -23.80 -7.05 7.83
N GLU A 414 -24.09 -7.78 6.76
CA GLU A 414 -24.55 -7.23 5.49
C GLU A 414 -26.06 -6.99 5.54
N THR A 415 -26.51 -5.80 5.15
CA THR A 415 -27.92 -5.41 5.14
C THR A 415 -28.23 -4.40 4.04
N ASN A 416 -29.52 -4.24 3.74
CA ASN A 416 -29.99 -3.28 2.75
C ASN A 416 -30.20 -1.91 3.41
N PHE A 417 -29.58 -0.90 2.83
CA PHE A 417 -29.75 0.51 3.17
C PHE A 417 -30.76 1.18 2.23
N TYR A 418 -31.63 1.99 2.82
CA TYR A 418 -32.70 2.72 2.15
C TYR A 418 -32.46 4.22 2.36
N PRO A 419 -32.02 4.96 1.31
CA PRO A 419 -31.81 6.39 1.39
C PRO A 419 -33.08 7.18 1.73
N LYS A 420 -32.94 8.30 2.43
CA LYS A 420 -34.06 9.16 2.84
C LYS A 420 -34.82 9.80 1.66
N ASP A 421 -34.09 10.23 0.63
CA ASP A 421 -34.61 11.06 -0.47
C ASP A 421 -34.73 10.32 -1.82
N VAL A 422 -34.62 8.99 -1.83
CA VAL A 422 -34.63 8.18 -3.08
C VAL A 422 -35.64 7.05 -2.94
N GLU A 423 -36.64 7.01 -3.83
CA GLU A 423 -37.76 6.07 -3.75
C GLU A 423 -37.38 4.60 -3.98
N GLN A 424 -36.24 4.31 -4.61
CA GLN A 424 -35.77 2.92 -4.76
C GLN A 424 -34.31 2.86 -5.24
N LYS A 425 -33.41 2.58 -4.30
CA LYS A 425 -32.13 1.90 -4.55
C LYS A 425 -31.86 1.07 -3.31
N ASP A 426 -32.11 -0.24 -3.40
CA ASP A 426 -31.63 -1.19 -2.39
C ASP A 426 -30.10 -1.21 -2.52
N MET A 427 -29.41 -0.48 -1.63
CA MET A 427 -27.95 -0.48 -1.58
C MET A 427 -27.50 -1.42 -0.48
N THR A 428 -26.63 -2.36 -0.81
CA THR A 428 -26.01 -3.23 0.20
C THR A 428 -24.99 -2.44 1.02
N CYS A 429 -25.08 -2.50 2.34
CA CYS A 429 -24.10 -1.94 3.27
C CYS A 429 -23.74 -2.90 4.39
N TYR A 430 -22.59 -2.67 5.01
CA TYR A 430 -22.12 -3.39 6.19
C TYR A 430 -22.35 -2.56 7.45
N THR A 431 -22.74 -3.21 8.55
CA THR A 431 -22.89 -2.58 9.87
C THR A 431 -22.33 -3.49 10.95
N TYR A 432 -21.87 -2.90 12.04
CA TYR A 432 -21.33 -3.64 13.18
C TYR A 432 -22.46 -3.93 14.19
N MET A 433 -22.53 -5.14 14.74
CA MET A 433 -23.53 -5.52 15.73
C MET A 433 -22.91 -6.32 16.87
N ALA A 434 -23.13 -5.91 18.12
CA ALA A 434 -22.65 -6.67 19.27
C ALA A 434 -23.39 -8.00 19.44
N HIS A 435 -22.68 -9.06 19.82
CA HIS A 435 -23.31 -10.34 20.19
C HIS A 435 -23.77 -10.37 21.64
N ARG A 436 -24.80 -11.18 21.93
CA ARG A 436 -25.25 -11.43 23.30
C ARG A 436 -24.21 -12.11 24.18
N GLU A 437 -23.26 -12.82 23.57
CA GLU A 437 -22.14 -13.50 24.24
C GLU A 437 -20.97 -12.55 24.53
N ASN A 438 -21.06 -11.27 24.11
CA ASN A 438 -20.04 -10.27 24.40
C ASN A 438 -19.95 -10.05 25.92
N PRO A 439 -18.76 -10.12 26.54
CA PRO A 439 -18.58 -9.85 27.98
C PRO A 439 -19.06 -8.45 28.40
N PHE A 440 -19.12 -7.50 27.46
CA PHE A 440 -19.64 -6.15 27.63
C PHE A 440 -21.13 -6.02 27.25
N TRP A 441 -21.86 -7.12 27.10
CA TRP A 441 -23.31 -7.07 26.89
C TRP A 441 -24.04 -6.68 28.17
N GLY A 442 -24.48 -5.42 28.26
CA GLY A 442 -25.19 -4.85 29.41
C GLY A 442 -26.69 -5.13 29.46
N GLY A 443 -27.26 -5.70 28.39
CA GLY A 443 -28.63 -6.20 28.34
C GLY A 443 -29.75 -5.16 28.51
N ASP A 444 -30.98 -5.68 28.57
CA ASP A 444 -32.27 -5.00 28.63
C ASP A 444 -32.66 -4.55 30.04
N ALA A 445 -31.72 -3.92 30.76
CA ALA A 445 -32.00 -3.34 32.07
C ALA A 445 -33.15 -2.30 32.00
N PRO A 446 -33.90 -2.08 33.10
CA PRO A 446 -34.91 -1.04 33.17
C PRO A 446 -34.38 0.33 32.73
N LEU A 447 -35.20 1.10 31.99
CA LEU A 447 -34.77 2.36 31.37
C LEU A 447 -34.30 3.41 32.37
N ASP A 448 -34.88 3.43 33.57
CA ASP A 448 -34.46 4.24 34.71
C ASP A 448 -33.03 3.90 35.15
N GLN A 449 -32.69 2.61 35.23
CA GLN A 449 -31.31 2.18 35.58
C GLN A 449 -30.32 2.51 34.46
N ILE A 450 -30.73 2.33 33.20
CA ILE A 450 -29.89 2.71 32.04
C ILE A 450 -29.66 4.22 32.05
N ALA A 451 -30.71 5.01 32.30
CA ALA A 451 -30.62 6.48 32.35
C ALA A 451 -29.71 6.95 33.49
N GLU A 452 -29.85 6.39 34.69
CA GLU A 452 -28.98 6.70 35.84
C GLU A 452 -27.51 6.43 35.50
N GLN A 453 -27.23 5.26 34.92
CA GLN A 453 -25.87 4.90 34.51
C GLN A 453 -25.31 5.88 33.44
N ILE A 454 -26.11 6.25 32.43
CA ILE A 454 -25.69 7.19 31.39
C ILE A 454 -25.48 8.61 31.95
N ALA A 455 -26.30 9.04 32.92
CA ALA A 455 -26.20 10.37 33.51
C ALA A 455 -24.85 10.59 34.19
N HIS A 456 -24.38 9.59 34.94
CA HIS A 456 -23.20 9.72 35.81
C HIS A 456 -21.91 9.08 35.27
N ALA A 457 -21.99 8.26 34.22
CA ALA A 457 -20.80 7.67 33.61
C ALA A 457 -19.98 8.69 32.80
N TYR A 458 -18.65 8.55 32.86
CA TYR A 458 -17.71 9.30 32.05
C TYR A 458 -16.52 8.43 31.65
N GLY A 459 -15.88 8.76 30.53
CA GLY A 459 -14.67 8.10 30.08
C GLY A 459 -13.77 9.04 29.29
N PRO A 460 -12.70 8.53 28.66
CA PRO A 460 -11.76 9.33 27.86
C PRO A 460 -12.40 10.14 26.72
N SER A 461 -13.58 9.72 26.25
CA SER A 461 -14.32 10.43 25.18
C SER A 461 -15.30 11.50 25.68
N GLY A 462 -15.28 11.83 26.97
CA GLY A 462 -16.21 12.74 27.64
C GLY A 462 -17.29 12.00 28.43
N THR A 463 -18.35 12.73 28.82
CA THR A 463 -19.45 12.13 29.58
C THR A 463 -20.29 11.21 28.70
N ASN A 464 -20.98 10.25 29.32
CA ASN A 464 -21.84 9.34 28.59
C ASN A 464 -23.15 10.02 28.15
N HIS A 465 -23.70 10.94 28.94
CA HIS A 465 -24.89 11.71 28.56
C HIS A 465 -24.66 12.61 27.34
N GLU A 466 -23.46 13.18 27.16
CA GLU A 466 -23.13 13.93 25.93
C GLU A 466 -23.23 13.07 24.67
N TYR A 467 -22.83 11.80 24.75
CA TYR A 467 -22.96 10.85 23.65
C TYR A 467 -24.43 10.59 23.31
N LEU A 468 -25.27 10.37 24.33
CA LEU A 468 -26.71 10.18 24.17
C LEU A 468 -27.35 11.42 23.51
N PHE A 469 -27.04 12.62 23.99
CA PHE A 469 -27.63 13.86 23.49
C PHE A 469 -27.23 14.15 22.04
N LYS A 470 -25.95 13.98 21.68
CA LYS A 470 -25.46 14.14 20.31
C LYS A 470 -26.13 13.16 19.35
N LEU A 471 -26.28 11.90 19.78
CA LEU A 471 -26.98 10.90 18.98
C LEU A 471 -28.47 11.27 18.82
N ALA A 472 -29.16 11.65 19.90
CA ALA A 472 -30.56 12.05 19.85
C ALA A 472 -30.79 13.26 18.94
N GLU A 473 -29.91 14.25 18.99
CA GLU A 473 -29.95 15.42 18.10
C GLU A 473 -29.72 15.02 16.64
N ALA A 474 -28.68 14.23 16.36
CA ALA A 474 -28.35 13.81 15.00
C ALA A 474 -29.43 12.92 14.37
N ILE A 475 -30.14 12.11 15.15
CA ILE A 475 -31.25 11.30 14.62
C ILE A 475 -32.50 12.14 14.35
N ARG A 476 -32.75 13.18 15.16
CA ARG A 476 -33.86 14.12 14.93
C ARG A 476 -33.70 14.92 13.63
N THR A 477 -32.47 15.17 13.17
CA THR A 477 -32.25 15.83 11.88
C THR A 477 -32.49 14.88 10.69
N ILE A 478 -32.21 13.58 10.87
CA ILE A 478 -32.39 12.56 9.85
C ILE A 478 -33.86 12.20 9.67
N THR A 479 -34.63 12.01 10.75
CA THR A 479 -36.01 11.51 10.65
C THR A 479 -36.97 12.14 11.66
N SER A 480 -38.25 12.22 11.27
CA SER A 480 -39.37 12.46 12.18
C SER A 480 -39.92 11.16 12.78
N ALA A 481 -39.44 10.00 12.34
CA ALA A 481 -39.84 8.69 12.86
C ALA A 481 -39.33 8.45 14.29
N HIS A 482 -40.04 7.61 15.03
CA HIS A 482 -39.83 7.45 16.47
C HIS A 482 -38.77 6.38 16.78
N ASP A 483 -37.64 6.78 17.36
CA ASP A 483 -36.70 5.90 18.05
C ASP A 483 -36.99 5.95 19.56
N GLU A 484 -38.00 5.17 19.97
CA GLU A 484 -38.59 5.25 21.31
C GLU A 484 -37.54 5.08 22.43
N HIS A 485 -36.62 4.13 22.26
CA HIS A 485 -35.60 3.84 23.27
C HIS A 485 -34.59 5.00 23.41
N LEU A 486 -34.09 5.53 22.29
CA LEU A 486 -33.16 6.66 22.30
C LEU A 486 -33.82 7.91 22.90
N PHE A 487 -35.03 8.24 22.45
CA PHE A 487 -35.68 9.48 22.87
C PHE A 487 -36.23 9.43 24.29
N THR A 488 -36.64 8.26 24.78
CA THR A 488 -37.02 8.09 26.18
C THR A 488 -35.82 8.28 27.11
N LEU A 489 -34.67 7.68 26.78
CA LEU A 489 -33.43 7.88 27.54
C LEU A 489 -32.98 9.34 27.51
N ASP A 490 -33.06 10.02 26.35
CA ASP A 490 -32.73 11.45 26.24
C ASP A 490 -33.53 12.31 27.25
N GLN A 491 -34.82 12.01 27.45
CA GLN A 491 -35.68 12.72 28.42
C GLN A 491 -35.38 12.34 29.87
N LEU A 492 -35.21 11.04 30.16
CA LEU A 492 -34.92 10.57 31.51
C LEU A 492 -33.57 11.13 32.02
N VAL A 493 -32.52 11.08 31.20
CA VAL A 493 -31.20 11.60 31.57
C VAL A 493 -31.23 13.10 31.79
N LYS A 494 -31.95 13.88 30.96
CA LYS A 494 -32.12 15.33 31.19
C LYS A 494 -32.83 15.62 32.52
N THR A 495 -33.82 14.81 32.87
CA THR A 495 -34.55 14.94 34.14
C THR A 495 -33.65 14.67 35.33
N ILE A 496 -32.84 13.60 35.29
CA ILE A 496 -31.88 13.25 36.34
C ILE A 496 -30.85 14.37 36.52
N LEU A 497 -30.21 14.84 35.44
CA LEU A 497 -29.22 15.91 35.51
C LEU A 497 -29.80 17.22 36.07
N THR A 498 -31.04 17.57 35.69
CA THR A 498 -31.72 18.76 36.22
C THR A 498 -32.01 18.62 37.72
N GLN A 499 -32.33 17.42 38.20
CA GLN A 499 -32.55 17.15 39.62
C GLN A 499 -31.24 17.20 40.42
N ASP A 500 -30.13 16.76 39.83
CA ASP A 500 -28.81 16.81 40.46
C ASP A 500 -28.27 18.25 40.56
N GLU A 501 -28.56 19.11 39.58
CA GLU A 501 -28.24 20.55 39.65
C GLU A 501 -29.05 21.30 40.72
N GLN A 502 -30.19 20.75 41.15
CA GLN A 502 -31.07 21.33 42.17
C GLN A 502 -30.77 20.83 43.60
N LYS A 503 -29.90 19.82 43.74
CA LYS A 503 -29.43 19.29 45.04
C LYS A 503 -28.08 19.88 45.40
#